data_AF-A0A7Y2CA35-F1
#
_entry.id   AF-A0A7Y2CA35-F1
#
_cell.length_a   1.000
_cell.length_b   1.000
_cell.length_c   1.000
_cell.angle_alpha   90.00
_cell.angle_beta   90.00
_cell.angle_gamma   90.00
#
_symmetry.space_group_name_H-M   'P 1'
#
loop_
_entity.id
_entity.type
_entity.pdbx_description
1 polymer ?
#
loop_
_entity_poly.entity_id
_entity_poly.type
_entity_poly.pdbx_seq_one_letter_code
_entity_poly.pdbx_strand_id
1 'polypeptide(L)'
;MRWISTILIIAYELALLQASLGNQKKYQTTAEEMLAQFGESEKPNALGVSVWTARLAPYALGDYPPAITAARKLLNKSKQDANRHKTLGAILYRDGQHAAALESLQESDRLLRESNSRSSPAYGLYFQAMTQHEIGNKDAALEALQKANMQADKELSHTKSPPAWVRRLTLELLRKEAEGSIRPSSESTGGEVSQPAPTKNADD
;
A
#
# COMPACT_ATOMS: atom_id res chain seq x y z
N MET A 1 -9.17 26.73 -13.98
CA MET A 1 -9.47 25.56 -13.11
C MET A 1 -9.17 24.19 -13.73
N ARG A 2 -9.40 23.95 -15.04
CA ARG A 2 -9.09 22.67 -15.73
C ARG A 2 -7.62 22.22 -15.66
N TRP A 3 -6.68 23.17 -15.64
CA TRP A 3 -5.23 22.92 -15.61
C TRP A 3 -4.76 22.22 -14.31
N ILE A 4 -5.32 22.59 -13.16
CA ILE A 4 -4.95 22.00 -11.86
C ILE A 4 -5.32 20.51 -11.81
N SER A 5 -6.50 20.15 -12.32
CA SER A 5 -6.93 18.75 -12.40
C SER A 5 -6.03 17.91 -13.33
N THR A 6 -5.51 18.53 -14.39
CA THR A 6 -4.63 17.84 -15.36
C THR A 6 -3.24 17.58 -14.74
N ILE A 7 -2.68 18.57 -14.04
CA ILE A 7 -1.40 18.44 -13.34
C ILE A 7 -1.47 17.33 -12.28
N LEU A 8 -2.54 17.28 -11.49
CA LEU A 8 -2.72 16.25 -10.46
C LEU A 8 -2.73 14.83 -11.03
N ILE A 9 -3.43 14.62 -12.15
CA ILE A 9 -3.52 13.31 -12.79
C ILE A 9 -2.16 12.90 -13.35
N ILE A 10 -1.47 13.81 -14.06
CA ILE A 10 -0.15 13.51 -14.64
C ILE A 10 0.87 13.21 -13.54
N ALA A 11 0.91 14.00 -12.47
CA ALA A 11 1.84 13.79 -11.37
C ALA A 11 1.57 12.46 -10.65
N TYR A 12 0.30 12.11 -10.45
CA TYR A 12 -0.10 10.80 -9.90
C TYR A 12 0.34 9.64 -10.79
N GLU A 13 0.07 9.71 -12.10
CA GLU A 13 0.45 8.66 -13.06
C GLU A 13 1.97 8.53 -13.17
N LEU A 14 2.70 9.64 -13.14
CA LEU A 14 4.15 9.69 -13.12
C LEU A 14 4.72 9.02 -11.86
N ALA A 15 4.20 9.38 -10.68
CA ALA A 15 4.61 8.79 -9.41
C ALA A 15 4.38 7.27 -9.40
N LEU A 16 3.23 6.82 -9.91
CA LEU A 16 2.90 5.41 -10.02
C LEU A 16 3.87 4.66 -10.96
N LEU A 17 4.20 5.24 -12.12
CA LEU A 17 5.18 4.66 -13.04
C LEU A 17 6.57 4.60 -12.40
N GLN A 18 7.02 5.67 -11.76
CA GLN A 18 8.30 5.71 -11.07
C GLN A 18 8.39 4.62 -9.99
N ALA A 19 7.34 4.46 -9.17
CA ALA A 19 7.27 3.40 -8.18
C ALA A 19 7.34 2.00 -8.82
N SER A 20 6.59 1.76 -9.90
CA SER A 20 6.60 0.47 -10.61
C SER A 20 7.93 0.11 -11.25
N LEU A 21 8.69 1.11 -11.69
CA LEU A 21 10.02 0.95 -12.28
C LEU A 21 11.13 0.89 -11.22
N GLY A 22 10.79 0.92 -9.93
CA GLY A 22 11.78 0.93 -8.84
C GLY A 22 12.57 2.24 -8.71
N ASN A 23 12.12 3.33 -9.36
CA ASN A 23 12.75 4.64 -9.29
C ASN A 23 12.39 5.37 -7.98
N GLN A 24 12.77 4.79 -6.84
CA GLN A 24 12.34 5.22 -5.51
C GLN A 24 12.57 6.71 -5.27
N LYS A 25 13.77 7.23 -5.60
CA LYS A 25 14.11 8.64 -5.40
C LYS A 25 13.20 9.59 -6.18
N LYS A 26 12.86 9.24 -7.44
CA LYS A 26 11.97 10.07 -8.27
C LYS A 26 10.53 10.03 -7.76
N TYR A 27 10.08 8.84 -7.35
CA TYR A 27 8.78 8.66 -6.73
C TYR A 27 8.64 9.50 -5.46
N GLN A 28 9.64 9.43 -4.56
CA GLN A 28 9.69 10.24 -3.35
C GLN A 28 9.60 11.74 -3.67
N THR A 29 10.46 12.24 -4.56
CA THR A 29 10.43 13.67 -4.96
C THR A 29 9.05 14.08 -5.49
N THR A 30 8.44 13.25 -6.35
CA THR A 30 7.11 13.56 -6.91
C THR A 30 6.03 13.58 -5.83
N ALA A 31 6.05 12.63 -4.90
CA ALA A 31 5.10 12.58 -3.79
C ALA A 31 5.26 13.77 -2.82
N GLU A 32 6.50 14.16 -2.51
CA GLU A 32 6.81 15.32 -1.68
C GLU A 32 6.36 16.63 -2.34
N GLU A 33 6.63 16.82 -3.63
CA GLU A 33 6.18 17.99 -4.39
C GLU A 33 4.65 18.08 -4.46
N MET A 34 3.97 16.95 -4.70
CA MET A 34 2.51 16.91 -4.70
C MET A 34 1.92 17.25 -3.32
N LEU A 35 2.53 16.77 -2.24
CA LEU A 35 2.08 17.07 -0.89
C LEU A 35 2.34 18.53 -0.54
N ALA A 36 3.51 19.08 -0.88
CA ALA A 36 3.84 20.49 -0.65
C ALA A 36 2.88 21.42 -1.40
N GLN A 37 2.53 21.08 -2.64
CA GLN A 37 1.67 21.92 -3.47
C GLN A 37 0.18 21.82 -3.11
N PHE A 38 -0.31 20.63 -2.70
CA PHE A 38 -1.74 20.36 -2.56
C PHE A 38 -2.18 19.88 -1.18
N GLY A 39 -1.25 19.64 -0.25
CA GLY A 39 -1.52 19.13 1.11
C GLY A 39 -2.34 20.06 1.99
N GLU A 40 -2.42 21.34 1.64
CA GLU A 40 -3.27 22.32 2.33
C GLU A 40 -4.55 22.67 1.56
N SER A 41 -4.74 22.11 0.36
CA SER A 41 -5.84 22.48 -0.52
C SER A 41 -7.22 22.30 0.13
N GLU A 42 -8.09 23.29 -0.05
CA GLU A 42 -9.49 23.15 0.36
C GLU A 42 -10.31 22.22 -0.54
N LYS A 43 -9.79 21.93 -1.74
CA LYS A 43 -10.43 21.06 -2.73
C LYS A 43 -10.18 19.60 -2.35
N PRO A 44 -11.22 18.82 -1.97
CA PRO A 44 -11.04 17.45 -1.52
C PRO A 44 -10.37 16.55 -2.56
N ASN A 45 -10.57 16.80 -3.86
CA ASN A 45 -9.92 16.02 -4.91
C ASN A 45 -8.40 16.26 -4.96
N ALA A 46 -7.96 17.52 -4.88
CA ALA A 46 -6.53 17.84 -4.93
C ALA A 46 -5.80 17.29 -3.70
N LEU A 47 -6.39 17.50 -2.53
CA LEU A 47 -5.92 16.96 -1.27
C LEU A 47 -5.94 15.42 -1.25
N GLY A 48 -6.99 14.82 -1.81
CA GLY A 48 -7.13 13.36 -1.91
C GLY A 48 -6.07 12.71 -2.78
N VAL A 49 -5.78 13.28 -3.95
CA VAL A 49 -4.80 12.73 -4.89
C VAL A 49 -3.37 12.87 -4.35
N SER A 50 -3.03 13.97 -3.67
CA SER A 50 -1.69 14.13 -3.05
C SER A 50 -1.45 13.10 -1.95
N VAL A 51 -2.41 12.94 -1.02
CA VAL A 51 -2.32 11.94 0.05
C VAL A 51 -2.36 10.51 -0.50
N TRP A 52 -3.15 10.26 -1.55
CA TRP A 52 -3.17 8.97 -2.23
C TRP A 52 -1.82 8.62 -2.85
N THR A 53 -1.13 9.61 -3.41
CA THR A 53 0.18 9.39 -4.04
C THR A 53 1.22 9.00 -3.01
N ALA A 54 1.18 9.60 -1.81
CA ALA A 54 2.09 9.32 -0.70
C ALA A 54 1.99 7.91 -0.08
N ARG A 55 1.14 7.02 -0.60
CA ARG A 55 0.96 5.66 -0.07
C ARG A 55 1.15 4.54 -1.11
N LEU A 56 1.47 4.87 -2.36
CA LEU A 56 1.53 3.89 -3.47
C LEU A 56 2.62 2.83 -3.29
N ALA A 57 3.73 3.21 -2.67
CA ALA A 57 4.88 2.37 -2.37
C ALA A 57 5.60 2.86 -1.09
N PRO A 58 6.52 2.07 -0.51
CA PRO A 58 7.31 2.48 0.66
C PRO A 58 8.11 3.76 0.43
N TYR A 59 8.54 4.41 1.51
CA TYR A 59 9.42 5.59 1.51
C TYR A 59 8.97 6.72 0.55
N ALA A 60 7.65 6.93 0.46
CA ALA A 60 7.07 7.95 -0.40
C ALA A 60 7.39 9.37 0.08
N LEU A 61 7.57 9.55 1.39
CA LEU A 61 7.86 10.83 2.03
C LEU A 61 8.99 10.64 3.04
N GLY A 62 9.83 11.67 3.19
CA GLY A 62 10.76 11.75 4.33
C GLY A 62 10.06 12.14 5.66
N ASP A 63 8.88 12.75 5.59
CA ASP A 63 8.09 13.22 6.75
C ASP A 63 6.59 13.01 6.49
N TYR A 64 5.94 12.15 7.29
CA TYR A 64 4.52 11.80 7.14
C TYR A 64 3.51 12.64 7.95
N PRO A 65 3.82 13.34 9.06
CA PRO A 65 2.88 14.20 9.78
C PRO A 65 2.07 15.19 8.90
N PRO A 66 2.63 15.84 7.85
CA PRO A 66 1.84 16.66 6.94
C PRO A 66 0.80 15.83 6.16
N ALA A 67 1.16 14.62 5.70
CA ALA A 67 0.24 13.72 5.01
C ALA A 67 -0.84 13.17 5.95
N ILE A 68 -0.51 12.87 7.21
CA ILE A 68 -1.47 12.47 8.24
C ILE A 68 -2.48 13.61 8.49
N THR A 69 -2.01 14.84 8.61
CA THR A 69 -2.86 16.03 8.79
C THR A 69 -3.81 16.19 7.62
N ALA A 70 -3.32 16.08 6.39
CA ALA A 70 -4.12 16.10 5.17
C ALA A 70 -5.16 14.96 5.13
N ALA A 71 -4.77 13.73 5.48
CA ALA A 71 -5.68 12.59 5.55
C ALA A 71 -6.80 12.77 6.59
N ARG A 72 -6.47 13.30 7.77
CA ARG A 72 -7.45 13.65 8.81
C ARG A 72 -8.39 14.76 8.36
N LYS A 73 -7.86 15.79 7.67
CA LYS A 73 -8.67 16.87 7.07
C LYS A 73 -9.68 16.31 6.06
N LEU A 74 -9.26 15.38 5.20
CA LEU A 74 -10.17 14.67 4.30
C LEU A 74 -11.25 13.94 5.09
N LEU A 75 -10.86 13.09 6.06
CA LEU A 75 -11.80 12.30 6.84
C LEU A 75 -12.83 13.17 7.57
N ASN A 76 -12.41 14.30 8.15
CA ASN A 76 -13.32 15.23 8.83
C ASN A 76 -14.39 15.84 7.91
N LYS A 77 -14.10 15.99 6.61
CA LYS A 77 -15.11 16.44 5.63
C LYS A 77 -16.17 15.37 5.33
N SER A 78 -15.94 14.09 5.63
CA SER A 78 -16.93 13.00 5.48
C SER A 78 -16.50 11.78 6.28
N LYS A 79 -16.99 11.68 7.52
CA LYS A 79 -16.58 10.62 8.47
C LYS A 79 -17.08 9.22 8.06
N GLN A 80 -18.15 9.15 7.28
CA GLN A 80 -18.74 7.91 6.76
C GLN A 80 -18.17 7.48 5.39
N ASP A 81 -17.06 8.09 4.94
CA ASP A 81 -16.42 7.73 3.67
C ASP A 81 -15.33 6.68 3.88
N ALA A 82 -15.62 5.45 3.47
CA ALA A 82 -14.70 4.33 3.57
C ALA A 82 -13.33 4.61 2.91
N ASN A 83 -13.27 5.40 1.84
CA ASN A 83 -12.01 5.71 1.17
C ASN A 83 -11.10 6.61 2.00
N ARG A 84 -11.68 7.48 2.81
CA ARG A 84 -10.91 8.42 3.63
C ARG A 84 -10.32 7.70 4.82
N HIS A 85 -11.07 6.78 5.43
CA HIS A 85 -10.54 5.84 6.41
C HIS A 85 -9.40 5.00 5.84
N LYS A 86 -9.58 4.39 4.66
CA LYS A 86 -8.48 3.63 4.03
C LYS A 86 -7.24 4.47 3.74
N THR A 87 -7.44 5.70 3.28
CA THR A 87 -6.35 6.63 3.00
C THR A 87 -5.60 6.98 4.29
N LEU A 88 -6.32 7.30 5.36
CA LEU A 88 -5.71 7.57 6.67
C LEU A 88 -4.97 6.36 7.21
N GLY A 89 -5.60 5.19 7.24
CA GLY A 89 -4.98 3.95 7.73
C GLY A 89 -3.72 3.57 6.96
N ALA A 90 -3.72 3.72 5.63
CA ALA A 90 -2.54 3.48 4.82
C ALA A 90 -1.39 4.46 5.11
N ILE A 91 -1.69 5.75 5.30
CA ILE A 91 -0.66 6.74 5.65
C ILE A 91 -0.12 6.50 7.06
N LEU A 92 -0.98 6.16 8.02
CA LEU A 92 -0.55 5.77 9.38
C LEU A 92 0.34 4.53 9.36
N TYR A 93 0.05 3.55 8.51
CA TYR A 93 0.92 2.39 8.32
C TYR A 93 2.31 2.82 7.82
N ARG A 94 2.36 3.72 6.82
CA ARG A 94 3.63 4.22 6.25
C ARG A 94 4.49 4.97 7.28
N ASP A 95 3.85 5.64 8.22
CA ASP A 95 4.49 6.36 9.32
C ASP A 95 4.90 5.45 10.50
N GLY A 96 4.51 4.16 10.49
CA GLY A 96 4.80 3.22 11.58
C GLY A 96 3.76 3.21 12.71
N GLN A 97 2.67 3.97 12.59
CA GLN A 97 1.57 4.00 13.58
C GLN A 97 0.61 2.83 13.38
N HIS A 98 1.11 1.60 13.53
CA HIS A 98 0.40 0.38 13.12
C HIS A 98 -0.92 0.13 13.85
N ALA A 99 -1.01 0.39 15.15
CA ALA A 99 -2.27 0.22 15.89
C ALA A 99 -3.37 1.15 15.35
N ALA A 100 -3.07 2.45 15.21
CA ALA A 100 -4.01 3.43 14.65
C ALA A 100 -4.32 3.17 13.17
N ALA A 101 -3.35 2.65 12.42
CA ALA A 101 -3.55 2.21 11.04
C ALA A 101 -4.60 1.10 10.96
N LEU A 102 -4.47 0.08 11.82
CA LEU A 102 -5.39 -1.06 11.85
C LEU A 102 -6.82 -0.63 12.17
N GLU A 103 -7.01 0.22 13.19
CA GLU A 103 -8.33 0.77 13.55
C GLU A 103 -8.99 1.49 12.36
N SER A 104 -8.25 2.38 11.69
CA SER A 104 -8.77 3.13 10.56
C SER A 104 -9.08 2.22 9.35
N LEU A 105 -8.27 1.21 9.10
CA LEU A 105 -8.51 0.24 8.03
C LEU A 105 -9.73 -0.66 8.32
N GLN A 106 -9.94 -1.07 9.57
CA GLN A 106 -11.11 -1.85 9.98
C GLN A 106 -12.41 -1.04 9.81
N GLU A 107 -12.39 0.25 10.17
CA GLU A 107 -13.55 1.12 9.95
C GLU A 107 -13.83 1.34 8.46
N SER A 108 -12.78 1.45 7.63
CA SER A 108 -12.95 1.46 6.18
C SER A 108 -13.67 0.21 5.68
N ASP A 109 -13.25 -0.97 6.13
CA ASP A 109 -13.82 -2.26 5.73
C ASP A 109 -15.28 -2.41 6.21
N ARG A 110 -15.60 -1.96 7.43
CA ARG A 110 -16.98 -1.89 7.94
C ARG A 110 -17.87 -1.05 7.02
N LEU A 111 -17.43 0.17 6.67
CA LEU A 111 -18.17 1.07 5.79
C LEU A 111 -18.26 0.58 4.34
N LEU A 112 -17.27 -0.16 3.84
CA LEU A 112 -17.32 -0.79 2.51
C LEU A 112 -18.41 -1.86 2.42
N ARG A 113 -18.64 -2.63 3.49
CA ARG A 113 -19.75 -3.61 3.54
C ARG A 113 -21.13 -2.95 3.48
N GLU A 114 -21.24 -1.72 3.97
CA GLU A 114 -22.48 -0.96 4.06
C GLU A 114 -22.72 -0.04 2.84
N SER A 115 -21.77 0.03 1.88
CA SER A 115 -21.83 0.98 0.77
C SER A 115 -21.44 0.36 -0.58
N ASN A 116 -22.04 0.87 -1.66
CA ASN A 116 -21.64 0.55 -3.04
C ASN A 116 -20.41 1.37 -3.48
N SER A 117 -19.36 1.37 -2.68
CA SER A 117 -18.13 2.11 -2.98
C SER A 117 -17.42 1.54 -4.21
N ARG A 118 -16.97 2.42 -5.13
CA ARG A 118 -16.19 2.03 -6.31
C ARG A 118 -14.72 1.72 -6.01
N SER A 119 -14.33 1.80 -4.75
CA SER A 119 -12.95 1.58 -4.34
C SER A 119 -12.62 0.10 -4.26
N SER A 120 -11.34 -0.23 -4.41
CA SER A 120 -10.88 -1.59 -4.15
C SER A 120 -11.04 -1.96 -2.69
N PRO A 121 -11.68 -3.08 -2.38
CA PRO A 121 -11.50 -3.69 -1.07
C PRO A 121 -10.08 -4.25 -0.91
N ALA A 122 -9.44 -4.75 -1.98
CA ALA A 122 -8.09 -5.33 -1.91
C ALA A 122 -7.03 -4.34 -1.41
N TYR A 123 -7.12 -3.05 -1.77
CA TYR A 123 -6.21 -2.03 -1.23
C TYR A 123 -6.22 -1.97 0.30
N GLY A 124 -7.39 -2.03 0.93
CA GLY A 124 -7.49 -1.99 2.39
C GLY A 124 -6.93 -3.25 3.01
N LEU A 125 -7.25 -4.40 2.42
CA LEU A 125 -6.79 -5.71 2.87
C LEU A 125 -5.27 -5.87 2.79
N TYR A 126 -4.60 -5.34 1.75
CA TYR A 126 -3.13 -5.36 1.70
C TYR A 126 -2.50 -4.56 2.84
N PHE A 127 -3.00 -3.35 3.12
CA PHE A 127 -2.51 -2.57 4.27
C PHE A 127 -2.83 -3.25 5.61
N GLN A 128 -3.99 -3.90 5.74
CA GLN A 128 -4.30 -4.67 6.95
C GLN A 128 -3.35 -5.84 7.12
N ALA A 129 -3.04 -6.57 6.04
CA ALA A 129 -2.11 -7.68 6.08
C ALA A 129 -0.72 -7.24 6.56
N MET A 130 -0.18 -6.18 5.96
CA MET A 130 1.12 -5.63 6.36
C MET A 130 1.08 -5.07 7.78
N THR A 131 0.02 -4.35 8.16
CA THR A 131 -0.12 -3.80 9.52
C THR A 131 -0.19 -4.91 10.58
N GLN A 132 -0.95 -5.98 10.32
CA GLN A 132 -1.04 -7.14 11.21
C GLN A 132 0.32 -7.83 11.36
N HIS A 133 1.11 -7.89 10.28
CA HIS A 133 2.46 -8.44 10.33
C HIS A 133 3.38 -7.61 11.22
N GLU A 134 3.40 -6.28 11.06
CA GLU A 134 4.24 -5.38 11.86
C GLU A 134 3.92 -5.43 13.36
N ILE A 135 2.67 -5.70 13.74
CA ILE A 135 2.26 -5.86 15.15
C ILE A 135 2.38 -7.31 15.66
N GLY A 136 2.95 -8.22 14.86
CA GLY A 136 3.25 -9.61 15.26
C GLY A 136 2.12 -10.62 15.07
N ASN A 137 0.96 -10.21 14.54
CA ASN A 137 -0.21 -11.07 14.34
C ASN A 137 -0.12 -11.85 13.01
N LYS A 138 0.80 -12.82 12.94
CA LYS A 138 1.15 -13.55 11.70
C LYS A 138 -0.04 -14.23 11.02
N ASP A 139 -0.90 -14.90 11.77
CA ASP A 139 -2.05 -15.62 11.20
C ASP A 139 -3.06 -14.65 10.57
N ALA A 140 -3.37 -13.55 11.28
CA ALA A 140 -4.24 -12.50 10.78
C ALA A 140 -3.64 -11.80 9.54
N ALA A 141 -2.32 -11.62 9.50
CA ALA A 141 -1.61 -11.08 8.35
C ALA A 141 -1.76 -12.00 7.12
N LEU A 142 -1.57 -13.30 7.30
CA LEU A 142 -1.70 -14.28 6.21
C LEU A 142 -3.14 -14.36 5.69
N GLU A 143 -4.12 -14.38 6.60
CA GLU A 143 -5.54 -14.40 6.24
C GLU A 143 -5.94 -13.12 5.45
N ALA A 144 -5.51 -11.95 5.92
CA ALA A 144 -5.75 -10.69 5.24
C ALA A 144 -5.07 -10.65 3.85
N LEU A 145 -3.84 -11.16 3.73
CA LEU A 145 -3.12 -11.26 2.45
C LEU A 145 -3.86 -12.17 1.45
N GLN A 146 -4.32 -13.34 1.89
CA GLN A 146 -5.09 -14.26 1.05
C GLN A 146 -6.39 -13.61 0.55
N LYS A 147 -7.12 -12.93 1.45
CA LYS A 147 -8.32 -12.16 1.09
C LYS A 147 -8.00 -11.03 0.09
N ALA A 148 -6.91 -10.31 0.30
CA ALA A 148 -6.46 -9.24 -0.59
C ALA A 148 -6.19 -9.77 -2.00
N ASN A 149 -5.42 -10.87 -2.10
CA ASN A 149 -5.11 -11.51 -3.37
C ASN A 149 -6.35 -11.98 -4.10
N MET A 150 -7.26 -12.68 -3.41
CA MET A 150 -8.53 -13.15 -3.99
C MET A 150 -9.37 -11.99 -4.55
N GLN A 151 -9.49 -10.90 -3.81
CA GLN A 151 -10.25 -9.73 -4.25
C GLN A 151 -9.58 -9.03 -5.43
N ALA A 152 -8.25 -8.90 -5.40
CA ALA A 152 -7.49 -8.33 -6.51
C ALA A 152 -7.62 -9.19 -7.77
N ASP A 153 -7.52 -10.51 -7.68
CA ASP A 153 -7.67 -11.42 -8.83
C ASP A 153 -9.09 -11.34 -9.41
N LYS A 154 -10.12 -11.30 -8.55
CA LYS A 154 -11.50 -11.06 -8.98
C LYS A 154 -11.61 -9.76 -9.77
N GLU A 155 -11.07 -8.65 -9.26
CA GLU A 155 -11.09 -7.35 -9.93
C GLU A 155 -10.35 -7.35 -11.28
N LEU A 156 -9.21 -8.04 -11.35
CA LEU A 156 -8.39 -8.13 -12.56
C LEU A 156 -8.99 -9.06 -13.62
N SER A 157 -9.82 -10.02 -13.23
CA SER A 157 -10.47 -10.98 -14.13
C SER A 157 -11.62 -10.40 -14.98
N HIS A 158 -12.04 -9.15 -14.74
CA HIS A 158 -13.14 -8.52 -15.46
C HIS A 158 -12.79 -8.20 -16.93
N THR A 159 -12.93 -9.16 -17.83
CA THR A 159 -12.56 -9.01 -19.26
C THR A 159 -13.44 -8.05 -20.05
N LYS A 160 -14.75 -7.98 -19.75
CA LYS A 160 -15.69 -7.08 -20.45
C LYS A 160 -15.58 -5.61 -20.03
N SER A 161 -15.02 -5.35 -18.86
CA SER A 161 -14.81 -4.01 -18.32
C SER A 161 -13.52 -4.01 -17.50
N PRO A 162 -12.36 -4.10 -18.16
CA PRO A 162 -11.10 -4.24 -17.46
C PRO A 162 -10.82 -3.00 -16.60
N PRO A 163 -10.24 -3.16 -15.41
CA PRO A 163 -9.87 -2.03 -14.57
C PRO A 163 -8.85 -1.15 -15.29
N ALA A 164 -8.89 0.16 -15.05
CA ALA A 164 -7.91 1.11 -15.59
C ALA A 164 -6.47 0.69 -15.23
N TRP A 165 -5.48 1.02 -16.08
CA TRP A 165 -4.10 0.59 -15.88
C TRP A 165 -3.53 1.03 -14.52
N VAL A 166 -3.86 2.24 -14.06
CA VAL A 166 -3.45 2.75 -12.74
C VAL A 166 -3.94 1.85 -11.59
N ARG A 167 -5.12 1.26 -11.76
CA ARG A 167 -5.73 0.35 -10.79
C ARG A 167 -4.97 -0.96 -10.73
N ARG A 168 -4.65 -1.53 -11.91
CA ARG A 168 -3.87 -2.77 -12.02
C ARG A 168 -2.50 -2.62 -11.37
N LEU A 169 -1.79 -1.55 -11.74
CA LEU A 169 -0.44 -1.31 -11.24
C LEU A 169 -0.40 -1.02 -9.74
N THR A 170 -1.42 -0.32 -9.20
CA THR A 170 -1.53 -0.13 -7.74
C THR A 170 -1.76 -1.46 -7.02
N LEU A 171 -2.59 -2.36 -7.56
CA LEU A 171 -2.79 -3.71 -6.99
C LEU A 171 -1.50 -4.51 -7.01
N GLU A 172 -0.76 -4.48 -8.12
CA GLU A 172 0.52 -5.19 -8.27
C GLU A 172 1.58 -4.68 -7.28
N LEU A 173 1.72 -3.37 -7.11
CA LEU A 173 2.64 -2.76 -6.15
C LEU A 173 2.33 -3.19 -4.72
N LEU A 174 1.07 -3.05 -4.29
CA LEU A 174 0.66 -3.42 -2.93
C LEU A 174 0.75 -4.93 -2.69
N ARG A 175 0.44 -5.75 -3.69
CA ARG A 175 0.61 -7.20 -3.62
C ARG A 175 2.07 -7.56 -3.42
N LYS A 176 2.95 -7.04 -4.27
CA LYS A 176 4.40 -7.31 -4.20
C LYS A 176 4.97 -6.92 -2.85
N GLU A 177 4.59 -5.75 -2.34
CA GLU A 177 5.01 -5.29 -1.02
C GLU A 177 4.52 -6.22 0.09
N ALA A 178 3.22 -6.50 0.15
CA ALA A 178 2.64 -7.33 1.20
C ALA A 178 3.16 -8.77 1.17
N GLU A 179 3.31 -9.36 -0.02
CA GLU A 179 3.89 -10.70 -0.16
C GLU A 179 5.36 -10.73 0.26
N GLY A 180 6.14 -9.70 -0.10
CA GLY A 180 7.55 -9.58 0.28
C GLY A 180 7.76 -9.38 1.78
N SER A 181 6.83 -8.73 2.48
CA SER A 181 6.91 -8.57 3.94
C SER A 181 6.42 -9.81 4.70
N ILE A 182 5.35 -10.46 4.23
CA ILE A 182 4.64 -11.49 5.01
C ILE A 182 5.14 -12.91 4.71
N ARG A 183 5.46 -13.22 3.45
CA ARG A 183 5.98 -14.53 3.09
C ARG A 183 7.51 -14.48 3.19
N PRO A 184 8.14 -15.24 4.09
CA PRO A 184 9.59 -15.36 4.04
C PRO A 184 10.00 -15.90 2.68
N SER A 185 11.05 -15.34 2.09
CA SER A 185 11.70 -15.89 0.91
C SER A 185 11.98 -17.37 1.15
N SER A 186 11.33 -18.24 0.40
CA SER A 186 11.47 -19.70 0.52
C SER A 186 12.83 -20.21 -0.02
N GLU A 187 13.93 -19.48 0.23
CA GLU A 187 15.30 -19.81 -0.17
C GLU A 187 16.33 -19.23 0.82
N SER A 188 16.40 -19.79 2.03
CA SER A 188 17.66 -19.77 2.81
C SER A 188 17.90 -21.06 3.60
N THR A 189 17.19 -22.14 3.28
CA THR A 189 17.39 -23.47 3.88
C THR A 189 17.78 -24.46 2.79
N GLY A 190 19.06 -24.83 2.72
CA GLY A 190 19.50 -25.97 1.90
C GLY A 190 20.86 -25.81 1.25
N GLY A 191 21.90 -25.50 2.03
CA GLY A 191 23.28 -25.44 1.54
C GLY A 191 24.30 -25.81 2.60
N GLU A 192 23.92 -26.61 3.61
CA GLU A 192 24.89 -27.23 4.49
C GLU A 192 25.41 -28.48 3.77
N VAL A 193 26.49 -28.28 3.00
CA VAL A 193 27.28 -29.38 2.44
C VAL A 193 27.85 -30.14 3.63
N SER A 194 27.21 -31.25 3.98
CA SER A 194 27.76 -32.25 4.88
C SER A 194 29.11 -32.70 4.32
N GLN A 195 30.20 -32.25 4.94
CA GLN A 195 31.52 -32.81 4.71
C GLN A 195 31.48 -34.29 5.11
N PRO A 196 31.90 -35.22 4.24
CA PRO A 196 32.10 -36.59 4.67
C PRO A 196 33.26 -36.65 5.68
N ALA A 197 33.04 -37.41 6.75
CA ALA A 197 33.97 -37.64 7.85
C ALA A 197 35.35 -38.13 7.36
N PRO A 198 36.44 -37.82 8.09
CA PRO A 198 37.78 -38.25 7.69
C PRO A 198 37.91 -39.77 7.80
N THR A 199 38.23 -40.42 6.68
CA THR A 199 38.67 -41.82 6.67
C THR A 199 39.95 -41.95 7.46
N LYS A 200 39.83 -42.59 8.61
CA LYS A 200 40.92 -43.06 9.46
C LYS A 200 41.60 -44.22 8.74
N ASN A 201 42.64 -43.96 7.95
CA ASN A 201 43.54 -45.02 7.51
C ASN A 201 44.51 -45.30 8.65
N ALA A 202 44.36 -46.52 9.19
CA ALA A 202 45.32 -47.16 10.06
C ALA A 202 46.56 -47.56 9.24
N ASP A 203 47.67 -47.62 9.95
CA ASP A 203 49.00 -48.04 9.52
C ASP A 203 49.01 -49.44 8.88
N ASP A 204 49.77 -49.57 7.79
CA ASP A 204 50.77 -50.64 7.52
C ASP A 204 51.55 -50.32 6.23
#